data_AF-A0A504Z1Q8-F1
#
_entry.id   AF-A0A504Z1Q8-F1
#
_cell.length_a   1.000
_cell.length_b   1.000
_cell.length_c   1.000
_cell.angle_alpha   90.00
_cell.angle_beta   90.00
_cell.angle_gamma   90.00
#
_symmetry.space_group_name_H-M   'P 1'
#
loop_
_entity.id
_entity.type
_entity.pdbx_description
1 polymer ?
#
loop_
_entity_poly.entity_id
_entity_poly.type
_entity_poly.pdbx_seq_one_letter_code
_entity_poly.pdbx_strand_id
1 'polypeptide(L)'
;MWAGASPVASSSQTISQVPIAVQGVYIQSKEQAADAWKNCLHGLLDGEHISCQQFTAPSDPWITSPTGRFPRYFIHKIKLRCHLLSTKTRRTRGQRSAGNILCRGGCGQPEYLSHILQSCGITHDARCRRNDDVANLFLRRLLRTGFICYNEPRIPLPTNFCKPDVIAV
;
A
#
# COMPACT_ATOMS: atom_id res chain seq x y z
N MET A 1 -44.04 -38.53 -18.99
CA MET A 1 -42.97 -38.28 -18.00
C MET A 1 -41.87 -37.50 -18.70
N TRP A 2 -42.00 -36.17 -18.81
CA TRP A 2 -41.03 -35.29 -19.47
C TRP A 2 -40.63 -34.19 -18.51
N ALA A 3 -39.56 -34.43 -17.74
CA ALA A 3 -38.79 -33.34 -17.15
C ALA A 3 -37.75 -32.94 -18.20
N GLY A 4 -38.12 -32.01 -19.08
CA GLY A 4 -37.20 -31.39 -20.02
C GLY A 4 -36.09 -30.67 -19.25
N ALA A 5 -34.84 -30.96 -19.59
CA ALA A 5 -33.68 -30.28 -19.05
C ALA A 5 -33.84 -28.77 -19.29
N SER A 6 -33.94 -27.99 -18.21
CA SER A 6 -34.07 -26.55 -18.29
C SER A 6 -32.80 -25.96 -18.94
N PRO A 7 -32.92 -25.18 -20.04
CA PRO A 7 -31.76 -24.57 -20.71
C PRO A 7 -30.94 -23.66 -19.77
N VAL A 8 -31.60 -23.12 -18.75
CA VAL A 8 -30.99 -22.27 -17.71
C VAL A 8 -30.09 -23.08 -16.77
N ALA A 9 -30.47 -24.32 -16.47
CA ALA A 9 -29.64 -25.22 -15.65
C ALA A 9 -28.40 -25.69 -16.43
N SER A 10 -28.56 -26.03 -17.72
CA SER A 10 -27.44 -26.40 -18.59
C SER A 10 -26.47 -25.24 -18.80
N SER A 11 -26.95 -24.02 -19.05
CA SER A 11 -26.08 -22.84 -19.21
C SER A 11 -25.35 -22.46 -17.91
N SER A 12 -26.00 -22.60 -16.75
CA SER A 12 -25.37 -22.37 -15.45
C SER A 12 -24.28 -23.42 -15.15
N GLN A 13 -24.50 -24.69 -15.54
CA GLN A 13 -23.49 -25.75 -15.44
C GLN A 13 -22.31 -25.49 -16.38
N THR A 14 -22.55 -25.01 -17.61
CA THR A 14 -21.48 -24.67 -18.57
C THR A 14 -20.61 -23.52 -18.05
N ILE A 15 -21.20 -22.47 -17.46
CA ILE A 15 -20.45 -21.35 -16.84
C ILE A 15 -19.61 -21.85 -15.66
N SER A 16 -20.13 -22.79 -14.86
CA SER A 16 -19.40 -23.37 -13.72
C SER A 16 -18.20 -24.24 -14.11
N GLN A 17 -18.13 -24.74 -15.35
CA GLN A 17 -17.01 -25.56 -15.84
C GLN A 17 -15.97 -24.77 -16.65
N VAL A 18 -16.19 -23.47 -16.90
CA VAL A 18 -15.15 -22.64 -17.52
C VAL A 18 -14.05 -22.41 -16.49
N PRO A 19 -12.80 -22.81 -16.77
CA PRO A 19 -11.70 -22.59 -15.83
C PRO A 19 -11.48 -21.09 -15.65
N ILE A 20 -11.49 -20.64 -14.40
CA ILE A 20 -11.22 -19.25 -14.06
C ILE A 20 -9.72 -19.01 -14.27
N ALA A 21 -9.38 -17.99 -15.04
CA ALA A 21 -7.99 -17.57 -15.23
C ALA A 21 -7.79 -16.15 -14.69
N VAL A 22 -6.72 -15.94 -13.93
CA VAL A 22 -6.27 -14.60 -13.49
C VAL A 22 -4.91 -14.36 -14.12
N GLN A 23 -4.80 -13.28 -14.90
CA GLN A 23 -3.58 -12.94 -15.67
C GLN A 23 -3.05 -14.10 -16.55
N GLY A 24 -3.94 -14.95 -17.07
CA GLY A 24 -3.56 -16.08 -17.92
C GLY A 24 -3.16 -17.36 -17.16
N VAL A 25 -3.18 -17.35 -15.82
CA VAL A 25 -2.94 -18.55 -15.00
C VAL A 25 -4.28 -19.21 -14.68
N TYR A 26 -4.42 -20.49 -15.02
CA TYR A 26 -5.59 -21.29 -14.66
C TYR A 26 -5.65 -21.57 -13.16
N ILE A 27 -6.80 -21.32 -12.57
CA ILE A 27 -7.05 -21.47 -11.14
C ILE A 27 -7.89 -22.71 -10.89
N GLN A 28 -7.43 -23.55 -9.97
CA GLN A 28 -8.09 -24.82 -9.61
C GLN A 28 -8.74 -24.77 -8.22
N SER A 29 -8.47 -23.74 -7.42
CA SER A 29 -9.05 -23.58 -6.08
C SER A 29 -9.38 -22.14 -5.73
N LYS A 30 -10.23 -21.96 -4.71
CA LYS A 30 -10.59 -20.63 -4.19
C LYS A 30 -9.37 -19.91 -3.60
N GLU A 31 -8.48 -20.64 -2.95
CA GLU A 31 -7.25 -20.14 -2.34
C GLU A 31 -6.29 -19.65 -3.42
N GLN A 32 -6.10 -20.43 -4.49
CA GLN A 32 -5.32 -20.03 -5.66
C GLN A 32 -5.90 -18.77 -6.32
N ALA A 33 -7.23 -18.65 -6.39
CA ALA A 33 -7.88 -17.44 -6.89
C ALA A 33 -7.54 -16.22 -6.02
N ALA A 34 -7.65 -16.35 -4.70
CA ALA A 34 -7.39 -15.28 -3.75
C ALA A 34 -5.93 -14.82 -3.83
N ASP A 35 -4.98 -15.75 -3.89
CA ASP A 35 -3.55 -15.44 -4.01
C ASP A 35 -3.22 -14.80 -5.35
N ALA A 36 -3.81 -15.28 -6.46
CA ALA A 36 -3.61 -14.68 -7.77
C ALA A 36 -4.11 -13.22 -7.82
N TRP A 37 -5.30 -12.96 -7.27
CA TRP A 37 -5.83 -11.60 -7.18
C TRP A 37 -5.02 -10.70 -6.24
N LYS A 38 -4.56 -11.24 -5.11
CA LYS A 38 -3.66 -10.54 -4.17
C LYS A 38 -2.36 -10.12 -4.85
N ASN A 39 -1.71 -11.06 -5.54
CA ASN A 39 -0.44 -10.80 -6.24
C ASN A 39 -0.63 -9.82 -7.40
N CYS A 40 -1.71 -9.97 -8.18
CA CYS A 40 -2.10 -9.02 -9.22
C CYS A 40 -2.25 -7.61 -8.63
N LEU A 41 -3.00 -7.47 -7.52
CA LEU A 41 -3.20 -6.20 -6.84
C LEU A 41 -1.88 -5.58 -6.37
N HIS A 42 -1.02 -6.37 -5.73
CA HIS A 42 0.29 -5.93 -5.26
C HIS A 42 1.22 -5.49 -6.41
N GLY A 43 1.06 -6.04 -7.61
CA GLY A 43 1.78 -5.60 -8.80
C GLY A 43 1.29 -4.29 -9.41
N LEU A 44 0.13 -3.77 -8.97
CA LEU A 44 -0.41 -2.50 -9.45
C LEU A 44 0.09 -1.31 -8.62
N LEU A 45 0.16 -0.14 -9.24
CA LEU A 45 0.51 1.13 -8.57
C LEU A 45 -0.31 1.44 -7.31
N ASP A 46 -1.57 1.00 -7.26
CA ASP A 46 -2.46 1.25 -6.11
C ASP A 46 -2.35 0.16 -5.03
N GLY A 47 -1.71 -0.97 -5.30
CA GLY A 47 -1.61 -2.10 -4.37
C GLY A 47 -0.19 -2.45 -3.94
N GLU A 48 0.84 -1.91 -4.61
CA GLU A 48 2.24 -2.13 -4.28
C GLU A 48 2.56 -1.86 -2.80
N HIS A 49 2.05 -0.76 -2.25
CA HIS A 49 2.36 -0.34 -0.88
C HIS A 49 1.61 -1.13 0.20
N ILE A 50 0.53 -1.86 -0.14
CA ILE A 50 -0.16 -2.76 0.80
C ILE A 50 0.41 -4.18 0.76
N SER A 51 1.40 -4.46 -0.10
CA SER A 51 2.05 -5.78 -0.14
C SER A 51 2.67 -6.18 1.20
N CYS A 52 3.18 -5.19 1.95
CA CYS A 52 3.75 -5.39 3.29
C CYS A 52 2.73 -5.26 4.43
N GLN A 53 1.43 -5.07 4.13
CA GLN A 53 0.41 -4.82 5.15
C GLN A 53 0.30 -5.97 6.16
N GLN A 54 0.57 -7.20 5.75
CA GLN A 54 0.60 -8.36 6.64
C GLN A 54 1.61 -8.21 7.80
N PHE A 55 2.68 -7.42 7.60
CA PHE A 55 3.68 -7.12 8.64
C PHE A 55 3.31 -5.91 9.49
N THR A 56 2.31 -5.13 9.07
CA THR A 56 1.87 -3.90 9.75
C THR A 56 0.59 -4.07 10.54
N ALA A 57 0.12 -5.31 10.76
CA ALA A 57 -1.14 -5.59 11.48
C ALA A 57 -1.29 -4.82 12.82
N PRO A 58 -0.24 -4.63 13.65
CA PRO A 58 -0.34 -3.81 14.87
C PRO A 58 -0.68 -2.33 14.63
N SER A 59 -0.46 -1.82 13.42
CA SER A 59 -0.73 -0.42 13.04
C SER A 59 -2.13 -0.20 12.46
N ASP A 60 -2.91 -1.26 12.27
CA ASP A 60 -4.24 -1.22 11.64
C ASP A 60 -5.47 -1.11 12.59
N PRO A 61 -5.38 -1.08 13.94
CA PRO A 61 -6.56 -0.96 14.80
C PRO A 61 -7.48 0.23 14.50
N TRP A 62 -6.94 1.30 13.90
CA TRP A 62 -7.74 2.45 13.49
C TRP A 62 -8.71 2.16 12.33
N ILE A 63 -8.48 1.09 11.59
CA ILE A 63 -9.32 0.63 10.46
C ILE A 63 -10.45 -0.25 11.00
N THR A 64 -10.12 -1.23 11.84
CA THR A 64 -11.07 -2.22 12.38
C THR A 64 -11.88 -1.68 13.55
N SER A 65 -11.34 -0.70 14.28
CA SER A 65 -11.98 -0.08 15.44
C SER A 65 -11.73 1.43 15.41
N PRO A 66 -12.47 2.18 14.57
CA PRO A 66 -12.28 3.62 14.40
C PRO A 66 -12.87 4.45 15.57
N THR A 67 -12.76 3.97 16.81
CA THR A 67 -13.26 4.66 18.00
C THR A 67 -12.58 6.02 18.18
N GLY A 68 -13.35 7.04 18.56
CA GLY A 68 -12.83 8.37 18.88
C GLY A 68 -12.31 9.20 17.69
N ARG A 69 -12.62 8.82 16.44
CA ARG A 69 -12.19 9.57 15.24
C ARG A 69 -13.38 10.17 14.50
N PHE A 70 -13.25 11.43 14.09
CA PHE A 70 -14.26 12.04 13.23
C PHE A 70 -14.37 11.29 11.89
N PRO A 71 -15.60 11.02 11.40
CA PRO A 71 -15.81 10.29 10.14
C PRO A 71 -15.04 10.86 8.95
N ARG A 72 -14.94 12.19 8.86
CA ARG A 72 -14.16 12.87 7.80
C ARG A 72 -12.69 12.47 7.78
N TYR A 73 -12.06 12.32 8.95
CA TYR A 73 -10.65 11.94 9.05
C TYR A 73 -10.47 10.46 8.75
N PHE A 74 -11.40 9.61 9.17
CA PHE A 74 -11.39 8.20 8.82
C PHE A 74 -11.43 8.02 7.29
N ILE A 75 -12.39 8.66 6.61
CA ILE A 75 -12.51 8.60 5.14
C ILE A 75 -11.23 9.12 4.47
N HIS A 76 -10.68 10.24 4.93
CA HIS A 76 -9.46 10.80 4.35
C HIS A 76 -8.26 9.86 4.51
N LYS A 77 -8.11 9.23 5.68
CA LYS A 77 -7.04 8.25 5.94
C LYS A 77 -7.20 6.98 5.10
N ILE A 78 -8.43 6.49 4.92
CA ILE A 78 -8.69 5.37 4.01
C ILE A 78 -8.36 5.76 2.57
N LYS A 79 -8.71 6.96 2.12
CA LYS A 79 -8.33 7.44 0.78
C LYS A 79 -6.82 7.51 0.59
N LEU A 80 -6.08 7.98 1.60
CA LEU A 80 -4.62 7.98 1.58
C LEU A 80 -4.08 6.55 1.54
N ARG A 81 -4.54 5.68 2.44
CA ARG A 81 -4.09 4.29 2.56
C ARG A 81 -4.42 3.45 1.35
N CYS A 82 -5.53 3.66 0.65
CA CYS A 82 -5.90 2.85 -0.51
C CYS A 82 -5.51 3.51 -1.84
N HIS A 83 -4.61 4.50 -1.82
CA HIS A 83 -4.18 5.25 -3.01
C HIS A 83 -5.35 5.82 -3.84
N LEU A 84 -6.39 6.31 -3.15
CA LEU A 84 -7.60 6.87 -3.76
C LEU A 84 -7.54 8.39 -3.95
N LEU A 85 -6.48 9.05 -3.48
CA LEU A 85 -6.29 10.48 -3.70
C LEU A 85 -6.07 10.78 -5.19
N SER A 86 -6.54 11.95 -5.61
CA SER A 86 -6.52 12.35 -7.03
C SER A 86 -5.11 12.71 -7.48
N THR A 87 -4.44 11.78 -8.16
CA THR A 87 -3.17 12.02 -8.87
C THR A 87 -3.41 12.07 -10.38
N LYS A 88 -2.47 12.60 -11.17
CA LYS A 88 -2.56 12.61 -12.64
C LYS A 88 -2.68 11.19 -13.18
N THR A 89 -1.84 10.26 -12.74
CA THR A 89 -1.92 8.85 -13.15
C THR A 89 -3.26 8.21 -12.80
N ARG A 90 -3.88 8.59 -11.67
CA ARG A 90 -5.21 8.09 -11.30
C ARG A 90 -6.32 8.68 -12.19
N ARG A 91 -6.24 9.97 -12.50
CA ARG A 91 -7.22 10.67 -13.37
C ARG A 91 -7.17 10.23 -14.82
N THR A 92 -6.03 9.75 -15.31
CA THR A 92 -5.91 9.22 -16.68
C THR A 92 -6.54 7.83 -16.82
N ARG A 93 -6.87 7.13 -15.73
CA ARG A 93 -7.57 5.85 -15.81
C ARG A 93 -8.95 6.05 -16.42
N GLY A 94 -9.26 5.27 -17.45
CA GLY A 94 -10.54 5.34 -18.16
C GLY A 94 -10.65 6.49 -19.18
N GLN A 95 -9.61 7.32 -19.34
CA GLN A 95 -9.56 8.33 -20.40
C GLN A 95 -8.88 7.78 -21.65
N ARG A 96 -9.45 8.08 -22.84
CA ARG A 96 -8.93 7.66 -24.15
C ARG A 96 -7.73 8.50 -24.63
N SER A 97 -7.48 9.65 -24.01
CA SER A 97 -6.41 10.57 -24.40
C SER A 97 -5.31 10.56 -23.34
N ALA A 98 -4.07 10.34 -23.77
CA ALA A 98 -2.87 10.33 -22.93
C ALA A 98 -2.61 11.72 -22.33
N GLY A 99 -3.31 12.04 -21.24
CA GLY A 99 -3.03 13.23 -20.44
C GLY A 99 -1.63 13.17 -19.84
N ASN A 100 -1.01 14.32 -19.63
CA ASN A 100 0.30 14.40 -18.97
C ASN A 100 0.24 13.75 -17.58
N ILE A 101 0.88 12.59 -17.42
CA ILE A 101 0.99 11.85 -16.15
C ILE A 101 2.18 12.29 -15.30
N LEU A 102 3.07 13.16 -15.80
CA LEU A 102 4.30 13.52 -15.11
C LEU A 102 4.01 14.34 -13.83
N CYS A 103 4.82 14.09 -12.82
CA CYS A 103 4.74 14.73 -11.51
C CYS A 103 4.68 16.25 -11.61
N ARG A 104 3.73 16.87 -10.89
CA ARG A 104 3.65 18.33 -10.77
C ARG A 104 4.91 18.97 -10.17
N GLY A 105 5.74 18.19 -9.47
CA GLY A 105 7.04 18.64 -8.97
C GLY A 105 8.16 18.66 -9.99
N GLY A 106 7.90 18.36 -11.26
CA GLY A 106 8.89 18.50 -12.33
C GLY A 106 10.02 17.47 -12.29
N CYS A 107 9.93 16.43 -11.47
CA CYS A 107 10.98 15.42 -11.33
C CYS A 107 10.99 14.34 -12.43
N GLY A 108 10.18 14.50 -13.49
CA GLY A 108 10.12 13.56 -14.63
C GLY A 108 9.48 12.19 -14.36
N GLN A 109 9.10 11.89 -13.12
CA GLN A 109 8.44 10.62 -12.75
C GLN A 109 6.92 10.68 -12.95
N PRO A 110 6.23 9.55 -13.19
CA PRO A 110 4.77 9.49 -13.16
C PRO A 110 4.20 9.94 -11.81
N GLU A 111 3.07 10.65 -11.84
CA GLU A 111 2.42 11.16 -10.64
C GLU A 111 1.43 10.15 -10.06
N TYR A 112 1.94 9.30 -9.16
CA TYR A 112 1.15 8.43 -8.31
C TYR A 112 1.49 8.68 -6.84
N LEU A 113 0.65 8.18 -5.94
CA LEU A 113 0.72 8.57 -4.55
C LEU A 113 1.98 8.07 -3.84
N SER A 114 2.45 6.84 -4.12
CA SER A 114 3.71 6.33 -3.56
C SER A 114 4.88 7.22 -3.97
N HIS A 115 4.97 7.62 -5.25
CA HIS A 115 5.99 8.57 -5.69
C HIS A 115 5.94 9.88 -4.88
N ILE A 116 4.76 10.50 -4.78
CA ILE A 116 4.59 11.76 -4.03
C ILE A 116 4.99 11.57 -2.57
N LEU A 117 4.60 10.49 -1.91
CA LEU A 117 4.80 10.32 -0.48
C LEU A 117 6.18 9.78 -0.09
N GLN A 118 6.87 9.06 -0.99
CA GLN A 118 8.10 8.33 -0.65
C GLN A 118 9.35 8.95 -1.30
N SER A 119 9.24 9.55 -2.49
CA SER A 119 10.44 9.88 -3.29
C SER A 119 10.43 11.30 -3.86
N CYS A 120 9.27 11.93 -4.05
CA CYS A 120 9.16 13.24 -4.69
C CYS A 120 9.93 14.34 -3.94
N GLY A 121 10.64 15.20 -4.66
CA GLY A 121 11.35 16.34 -4.06
C GLY A 121 10.43 17.32 -3.32
N ILE A 122 9.19 17.53 -3.81
CA ILE A 122 8.22 18.45 -3.18
C ILE A 122 7.98 18.12 -1.71
N THR A 123 7.92 16.84 -1.37
CA THR A 123 7.55 16.36 -0.04
C THR A 123 8.77 15.96 0.80
N HIS A 124 9.99 16.25 0.33
CA HIS A 124 11.23 15.88 1.00
C HIS A 124 11.24 16.30 2.47
N ASP A 125 11.05 17.59 2.75
CA ASP A 125 11.15 18.11 4.13
C ASP A 125 10.03 17.56 5.02
N ALA A 126 8.85 17.34 4.46
CA ALA A 126 7.74 16.72 5.17
C ALA A 126 8.02 15.24 5.51
N ARG A 127 8.72 14.51 4.63
CA ARG A 127 9.18 13.14 4.90
C ARG A 127 10.23 13.13 6.00
N CYS A 128 11.24 13.99 5.92
CA CYS A 128 12.28 14.11 6.95
C CYS A 128 11.65 14.42 8.30
N ARG A 129 10.80 15.45 8.39
CA ARG A 129 10.10 15.79 9.63
C ARG A 129 9.28 14.62 10.18
N ARG A 130 8.56 13.90 9.32
CA ARG A 130 7.79 12.71 9.75
C ARG A 130 8.71 11.61 10.30
N ASN A 131 9.87 11.39 9.69
CA ASN A 131 10.87 10.44 10.18
C ASN A 131 11.36 10.85 11.57
N ASP A 132 11.77 12.12 11.69
CA ASP A 132 12.28 12.70 12.93
C ASP A 132 11.24 12.62 14.05
N ASP A 133 9.98 12.95 13.77
CA ASP A 133 8.88 12.89 14.75
C ASP A 133 8.69 11.45 15.28
N VAL A 134 8.76 10.44 14.40
CA VAL A 134 8.63 9.03 14.77
C VAL A 134 9.85 8.56 15.56
N ALA A 135 11.06 8.86 15.10
CA ALA A 135 12.31 8.53 15.79
C ALA A 135 12.34 9.15 17.19
N ASN A 136 11.97 10.43 17.31
CA ASN A 136 11.89 11.13 18.59
C ASN A 136 10.83 10.54 19.53
N LEU A 137 9.67 10.14 19.01
CA LEU A 137 8.65 9.46 19.81
C LEU A 137 9.19 8.14 20.37
N PHE A 138 9.89 7.37 19.54
CA PHE A 138 10.49 6.10 19.93
C PHE A 138 11.58 6.28 20.98
N LEU A 139 12.52 7.20 20.73
CA LEU A 139 13.59 7.59 21.67
C LEU A 139 13.04 7.99 23.03
N ARG A 140 12.03 8.87 23.07
CA ARG A 140 11.39 9.30 24.34
C ARG A 140 10.81 8.12 25.12
N ARG A 141 10.30 7.10 24.43
CA ARG A 141 9.73 5.93 25.08
C ARG A 141 10.81 5.01 25.62
N LEU A 142 11.88 4.78 24.85
CA LEU A 142 13.02 3.97 25.24
C LEU A 142 13.78 4.55 26.45
N LEU A 143 14.02 5.87 26.44
CA LEU A 143 14.65 6.56 27.56
C LEU A 143 13.85 6.42 28.86
N ARG A 144 12.52 6.50 28.79
CA ARG A 144 11.64 6.29 29.95
C ARG A 144 11.68 4.85 30.48
N THR A 145 11.97 3.88 29.63
CA THR A 145 12.14 2.48 30.03
C THR A 145 13.55 2.16 30.53
N GLY A 146 14.45 3.15 30.58
CA GLY A 146 15.79 3.02 31.16
C GLY A 146 16.90 2.67 30.18
N PHE A 147 16.62 2.63 28.87
CA PHE A 147 17.67 2.41 27.86
C PHE A 147 18.53 3.65 27.67
N ILE A 148 19.80 3.44 27.34
CA ILE A 148 20.68 4.48 26.82
C ILE A 148 20.45 4.56 25.31
N CYS A 149 20.06 5.72 24.82
CA CYS A 149 19.70 5.88 23.41
C CYS A 149 20.62 6.85 22.67
N TYR A 150 20.95 6.53 21.42
CA TYR A 150 21.68 7.39 20.49
C TYR A 150 20.79 7.69 19.28
N ASN A 151 20.68 8.98 18.94
CA ASN A 151 19.89 9.45 17.80
C ASN A 151 20.80 9.68 16.59
N GLU A 152 20.48 9.07 15.46
CA GLU A 152 21.24 9.12 14.21
C GLU A 152 22.77 8.97 14.35
N PRO A 153 23.29 8.03 15.16
CA PRO A 153 24.73 7.92 15.36
C PRO A 153 25.44 7.53 14.07
N ARG A 154 26.67 8.02 13.90
CA ARG A 154 27.53 7.61 12.79
C ARG A 154 28.53 6.57 13.29
N ILE A 155 28.27 5.30 13.01
CA ILE A 155 29.16 4.20 13.41
C ILE A 155 30.20 3.97 12.31
N PRO A 156 31.50 4.20 12.57
CA PRO A 156 32.54 3.90 11.61
C PRO A 156 32.69 2.39 11.40
N LEU A 157 32.85 1.99 10.15
CA LEU A 157 33.21 0.64 9.69
C LEU A 157 34.55 0.73 8.94
N PRO A 158 35.26 -0.39 8.68
CA PRO A 158 36.59 -0.34 8.07
C PRO A 158 36.66 0.41 6.73
N THR A 159 35.59 0.38 5.93
CA THR A 159 35.54 1.00 4.59
C THR A 159 34.46 2.07 4.43
N ASN A 160 33.55 2.22 5.39
CA ASN A 160 32.42 3.16 5.31
C ASN A 160 31.88 3.48 6.71
N PHE A 161 30.63 3.97 6.81
CA PHE A 161 29.92 4.14 8.07
C PHE A 161 28.49 3.57 7.95
N CYS A 162 27.95 3.12 9.09
CA CYS A 162 26.54 2.85 9.25
C CYS A 162 25.88 4.05 9.96
N LYS A 163 24.73 4.50 9.47
CA LYS A 163 23.92 5.56 10.10
C LYS A 163 22.52 5.01 10.40
N PRO A 164 22.34 4.29 11.52
CA PRO A 164 20.99 3.90 11.95
C PRO A 164 20.23 5.13 12.46
N ASP A 165 18.90 5.12 12.39
CA ASP A 165 18.07 6.20 12.94
C ASP A 165 18.15 6.26 14.47
N VAL A 166 18.12 5.10 15.15
CA VAL A 166 18.15 4.97 16.61
C VAL A 166 18.96 3.76 17.02
N ILE A 167 19.80 3.90 18.05
CA ILE A 167 20.41 2.78 18.79
C ILE A 167 19.94 2.85 20.24
N ALA A 168 19.53 1.71 20.80
CA ALA A 168 19.18 1.57 22.20
C ALA A 168 20.04 0.47 22.83
N VAL A 169 20.64 0.76 23.99
CA VAL A 169 21.53 -0.12 24.76
C VAL A 169 21.00 -0.27 26.18
#